data_AF-A0A3N5KN50-F1
#
_entry.id   AF-A0A3N5KN50-F1
#
_cell.length_a   1.000
_cell.length_b   1.000
_cell.length_c   1.000
_cell.angle_alpha   90.00
_cell.angle_beta   90.00
_cell.angle_gamma   90.00
#
_symmetry.space_group_name_H-M   'P 1'
#
loop_
_entity.id
_entity.type
_entity.pdbx_description
1 polymer ?
#
loop_
_entity_poly.entity_id
_entity_poly.type
_entity_poly.pdbx_seq_one_letter_code
_entity_poly.pdbx_strand_id
1 'polypeptide(L)'
;MSEDVVAVFIPIVAIIMSLSIPIVYAIVDYRRRRDIVEANHRERLAAIERGMEPPSLPDSFYSALKPARRSSYLLPGLVWLFIGVGIFVALGAIAGDDVRMLGLIPAGVGIALLLYHAIEGRKLALTSGASSGAGTPSN
;
A
#
# COMPACT_ATOMS: atom_id res chain seq x y z
N MET A 1 -34.25 16.65 -19.32
CA MET A 1 -32.92 16.11 -19.65
C MET A 1 -33.14 14.93 -20.58
N SER A 2 -32.42 14.85 -21.69
CA SER A 2 -32.47 13.65 -22.53
C SER A 2 -31.93 12.47 -21.73
N GLU A 3 -32.54 11.30 -21.90
CA GLU A 3 -32.16 10.05 -21.23
C GLU A 3 -30.68 9.73 -21.43
N ASP A 4 -30.13 10.10 -22.60
CA ASP A 4 -28.72 9.98 -22.95
C ASP A 4 -27.79 10.72 -21.97
N VAL A 5 -28.19 11.91 -21.52
CA VAL A 5 -27.39 12.70 -20.57
C VAL A 5 -27.34 11.99 -19.22
N VAL A 6 -28.48 11.43 -18.77
CA VAL A 6 -28.56 10.70 -17.51
C VAL A 6 -27.74 9.41 -17.59
N ALA A 7 -27.79 8.70 -18.72
CA ALA A 7 -27.05 7.46 -18.94
C ALA A 7 -25.53 7.66 -18.88
N VAL A 8 -25.00 8.77 -19.41
CA VAL A 8 -23.57 9.10 -19.33
C VAL A 8 -23.18 9.64 -17.95
N PHE A 9 -24.08 10.34 -17.26
CA PHE A 9 -23.78 10.99 -15.98
C PHE A 9 -23.61 9.98 -14.84
N ILE A 10 -24.40 8.90 -14.82
CA ILE A 10 -24.35 7.86 -13.79
C ILE A 10 -22.94 7.25 -13.62
N PRO A 11 -22.27 6.71 -14.66
CA PRO A 11 -20.95 6.11 -14.51
C PRO A 11 -19.88 7.14 -14.13
N ILE A 12 -19.98 8.37 -14.61
CA ILE A 12 -19.03 9.46 -14.27
C ILE A 12 -19.10 9.75 -12.76
N VAL A 13 -20.31 9.93 -12.22
CA VAL A 13 -20.49 10.20 -10.78
C VAL A 13 -20.04 9.01 -9.94
N ALA A 14 -20.35 7.78 -10.37
CA ALA A 14 -19.90 6.58 -9.67
C ALA A 14 -18.37 6.51 -9.55
N ILE A 15 -17.65 6.81 -10.64
CA ILE A 15 -16.18 6.82 -10.64
C ILE A 15 -15.64 7.91 -9.69
N ILE A 16 -16.13 9.14 -9.81
CA ILE A 16 -15.66 10.27 -8.99
C ILE A 16 -15.90 9.99 -7.49
N MET A 17 -17.09 9.51 -7.14
CA MET A 17 -17.42 9.18 -5.75
C MET A 17 -16.52 8.04 -5.22
N SER A 18 -16.31 6.99 -6.02
CA SER A 18 -15.47 5.86 -5.61
C SER A 18 -14.00 6.25 -5.39
N LEU A 19 -13.44 7.15 -6.21
CA LEU A 19 -12.06 7.61 -6.10
C LEU A 19 -11.85 8.71 -5.05
N SER A 20 -12.87 9.51 -4.75
CA SER A 20 -12.74 10.60 -3.78
C SER A 20 -12.37 10.11 -2.37
N ILE A 21 -12.97 8.99 -1.92
CA ILE A 21 -12.74 8.42 -0.59
C ILE A 21 -11.27 8.00 -0.37
N PRO A 22 -10.64 7.15 -1.21
CA PRO A 22 -9.26 6.75 -1.02
C PRO A 22 -8.29 7.93 -1.17
N ILE A 23 -8.58 8.91 -2.02
CA ILE A 23 -7.76 10.12 -2.17
C ILE A 23 -7.78 10.94 -0.87
N VAL A 24 -8.96 11.22 -0.32
CA VAL A 24 -9.09 11.96 0.94
C VAL A 24 -8.41 11.20 2.07
N TYR A 25 -8.62 9.88 2.16
CA TYR A 25 -7.95 9.04 3.14
C TYR A 25 -6.42 9.14 3.03
N ALA A 26 -5.87 9.03 1.82
CA ALA A 26 -4.43 9.12 1.58
C ALA A 26 -3.87 10.50 1.96
N ILE A 27 -4.59 11.58 1.64
CA ILE A 27 -4.20 12.95 2.01
C ILE A 27 -4.22 13.13 3.54
N VAL A 28 -5.27 12.66 4.21
CA VAL A 28 -5.41 12.78 5.67
C VAL A 28 -4.35 11.93 6.38
N ASP A 29 -4.11 10.71 5.94
CA ASP A 29 -3.07 9.84 6.51
C ASP A 29 -1.68 10.47 6.31
N TYR A 30 -1.43 11.06 5.14
CA TYR A 30 -0.19 11.79 4.86
C TYR A 30 0.00 13.00 5.77
N ARG A 31 -1.04 13.84 5.92
CA ARG A 31 -1.00 15.00 6.83
C ARG A 31 -0.76 14.56 8.27
N ARG A 32 -1.51 13.56 8.74
CA ARG A 32 -1.37 13.02 10.10
C ARG A 32 0.05 12.52 10.38
N ARG A 33 0.67 11.83 9.42
CA ARG A 33 2.07 11.38 9.55
C ARG A 33 3.05 12.55 9.64
N ARG A 34 2.86 13.58 8.81
CA ARG A 34 3.70 14.80 8.83
C ARG A 34 3.58 15.55 10.15
N ASP A 35 2.36 15.75 10.63
CA ASP A 35 2.10 16.50 11.86
C ASP A 35 2.76 15.82 13.07
N ILE A 36 2.72 14.49 13.15
CA ILE A 36 3.39 13.70 14.20
C ILE A 36 4.92 13.85 14.13
N VAL A 37 5.49 13.82 12.92
CA VAL A 37 6.93 13.98 12.70
C VAL A 37 7.40 15.37 13.11
N GLU A 38 6.66 16.40 12.71
CA GLU A 38 7.02 17.80 12.94
C GLU A 38 6.88 18.19 14.42
N ALA A 39 5.84 17.72 15.11
CA ALA A 39 5.68 17.93 16.55
C ALA A 39 6.88 17.36 17.34
N ASN A 40 7.33 16.16 16.99
CA ASN A 40 8.46 15.51 17.65
C ASN A 40 9.79 16.23 17.37
N HIS A 41 10.00 16.73 16.15
CA HIS A 41 11.18 17.57 15.85
C HIS A 41 11.21 18.86 16.67
N ARG A 42 10.05 19.50 16.88
CA ARG A 42 9.95 20.70 17.72
C ARG A 42 10.25 20.40 19.19
N GLU A 43 9.71 19.31 19.73
CA GLU A 43 10.00 18.89 21.12
C GLU A 43 11.50 18.62 21.33
N ARG A 44 12.16 18.00 20.35
CA ARG A 44 13.61 17.75 20.37
C ARG A 44 14.44 19.03 20.37
N LEU A 45 14.08 19.99 19.52
CA LEU A 45 14.78 21.29 19.48
C LEU A 45 14.62 22.04 20.81
N ALA A 46 13.40 22.05 21.36
CA ALA A 46 13.13 22.69 22.66
C ALA A 46 13.86 22.01 23.83
N ALA A 47 14.06 20.68 23.79
CA ALA A 47 14.83 19.95 24.80
C ALA A 47 16.33 20.27 24.72
N ILE A 48 16.89 20.32 23.50
CA ILE A 48 18.29 20.68 23.25
C ILE A 48 18.57 22.13 23.70
N GLU A 49 17.68 23.06 23.38
CA GLU A 49 17.78 24.47 23.81
C GLU A 49 17.74 24.63 25.34
N ARG A 50 17.05 23.72 26.04
CA ARG A 50 16.99 23.69 27.51
C ARG A 50 18.12 22.89 28.17
N GLY A 51 19.05 22.33 27.38
CA GLY A 51 20.16 21.52 27.88
C GLY A 51 19.73 20.19 28.51
N MET A 52 18.51 19.72 28.22
CA MET A 52 18.01 18.42 28.67
C MET A 52 18.33 17.36 27.61
N GLU A 53 18.57 16.12 28.04
CA GLU A 53 18.77 15.01 27.10
C GLU A 53 17.51 14.84 26.23
N PRO A 54 17.68 14.75 24.89
CA PRO A 54 16.55 14.69 23.98
C PRO A 54 15.71 13.43 24.24
N PRO A 55 14.36 13.54 24.30
CA PRO A 55 13.51 12.38 24.52
C PRO A 55 13.76 11.32 23.43
N SER A 56 13.76 10.05 23.85
CA SER A 56 13.83 8.89 22.95
C SER A 56 12.73 9.01 21.89
N LEU A 57 13.02 8.63 20.64
CA LEU A 57 11.99 8.68 19.59
C LEU A 57 10.76 7.88 20.06
N PRO A 58 9.52 8.38 19.85
CA PRO A 58 8.32 7.61 20.15
C PRO A 58 8.34 6.27 19.40
N ASP A 59 7.80 5.21 20.00
CA ASP A 59 7.70 3.88 19.38
C ASP A 59 7.03 3.89 18.00
N SER A 60 6.22 4.91 17.71
CA SER A 60 5.61 5.14 16.40
C SER A 60 6.64 5.44 15.30
N PHE A 61 7.78 6.07 15.62
CA PHE A 61 8.89 6.29 14.68
C PHE A 61 9.68 5.01 14.44
N TYR A 62 9.93 4.21 15.49
CA TYR A 62 10.51 2.88 15.34
C TYR A 62 9.58 1.93 14.56
N SER A 63 8.26 2.14 14.67
CA SER A 63 7.25 1.40 13.90
C SER A 63 7.12 1.87 12.44
N ALA A 64 7.42 3.15 12.15
CA ALA A 64 7.50 3.68 10.79
C ALA A 64 8.81 3.28 10.08
N LEU A 65 9.91 3.12 10.83
CA LEU A 65 11.17 2.56 10.35
C LEU A 65 11.15 1.03 10.26
N LYS A 66 10.30 0.36 11.04
CA LYS A 66 10.04 -1.07 10.83
C LYS A 66 9.49 -1.22 9.41
N PRO A 67 10.15 -1.98 8.53
CA PRO A 67 9.63 -2.23 7.19
C PRO A 67 8.20 -2.72 7.37
N ALA A 68 7.24 -2.02 6.73
CA ALA A 68 5.82 -2.28 6.83
C ALA A 68 5.63 -3.81 6.86
N ARG A 69 5.13 -4.33 7.99
CA ARG A 69 5.10 -5.77 8.32
C ARG A 69 4.99 -6.59 7.04
N ARG A 70 5.95 -7.51 6.80
CA ARG A 70 6.05 -8.55 5.74
C ARG A 70 4.75 -8.93 5.01
N SER A 71 3.61 -8.90 5.68
CA SER A 71 2.26 -9.19 5.21
C SER A 71 1.57 -8.08 4.40
N SER A 72 2.07 -6.83 4.39
CA SER A 72 1.27 -5.67 3.96
C SER A 72 1.01 -5.60 2.45
N TYR A 73 1.81 -6.28 1.62
CA TYR A 73 1.65 -6.29 0.16
C TYR A 73 1.11 -7.61 -0.40
N LEU A 74 1.11 -8.68 0.40
CA LEU A 74 0.49 -9.97 0.04
C LEU A 74 -1.03 -9.86 -0.06
N LEU A 75 -1.65 -9.27 0.96
CA LEU A 75 -3.10 -9.08 1.01
C LEU A 75 -3.60 -8.21 -0.15
N PRO A 76 -3.00 -7.02 -0.44
CA PRO A 76 -3.40 -6.22 -1.60
C PRO A 76 -3.22 -6.93 -2.94
N GLY A 77 -2.10 -7.65 -3.15
CA GLY A 77 -1.86 -8.38 -4.40
C GLY A 77 -2.88 -9.49 -4.63
N LEU A 78 -3.21 -10.24 -3.58
CA LEU A 78 -4.23 -11.29 -3.63
C LEU A 78 -5.64 -10.72 -3.86
N VAL A 79 -5.97 -9.62 -3.18
CA VAL A 79 -7.24 -8.91 -3.35
C VAL A 79 -7.39 -8.40 -4.79
N TRP A 80 -6.36 -7.74 -5.35
CA TRP A 80 -6.39 -7.28 -6.75
C TRP A 80 -6.49 -8.41 -7.77
N LEU A 81 -5.83 -9.55 -7.50
CA LEU A 81 -5.95 -10.74 -8.34
C LEU A 81 -7.39 -11.26 -8.36
N PHE A 82 -8.00 -11.44 -7.19
CA PHE A 82 -9.39 -11.92 -7.10
C PHE A 82 -10.39 -10.93 -7.65
N ILE A 83 -10.18 -9.63 -7.48
CA ILE A 83 -11.01 -8.59 -8.10
C ILE A 83 -10.93 -8.72 -9.62
N GLY A 84 -9.73 -8.84 -10.20
CA GLY A 84 -9.60 -8.96 -11.65
C GLY A 84 -10.17 -10.24 -12.23
N VAL A 85 -9.95 -11.37 -11.56
CA VAL A 85 -10.56 -12.66 -11.94
C VAL A 85 -12.09 -12.58 -11.83
N GLY A 86 -12.62 -11.97 -10.77
CA GLY A 86 -14.05 -11.76 -10.58
C GLY A 86 -14.65 -10.89 -11.69
N ILE A 87 -14.00 -9.79 -12.05
CA ILE A 87 -14.42 -8.91 -13.16
C ILE A 87 -14.37 -9.67 -14.49
N PHE A 88 -13.31 -10.43 -14.75
CA PHE A 88 -13.19 -11.23 -15.97
C PHE A 88 -14.33 -12.25 -16.10
N VAL A 89 -14.64 -12.99 -15.04
CA VAL A 89 -15.74 -13.97 -15.05
C VAL A 89 -17.10 -13.28 -15.17
N ALA A 90 -17.33 -12.20 -14.42
CA ALA A 90 -18.59 -11.47 -14.42
C ALA A 90 -18.88 -10.78 -15.76
N LEU A 91 -17.91 -10.09 -16.34
CA LEU A 91 -18.07 -9.43 -17.64
C LEU A 91 -18.27 -10.45 -18.77
N GLY A 92 -17.57 -11.59 -18.72
CA GLY A 92 -17.80 -12.67 -19.67
C GLY A 92 -19.22 -13.25 -19.59
N ALA A 93 -19.78 -13.36 -18.39
CA ALA A 93 -21.13 -13.88 -18.19
C ALA A 93 -22.24 -12.87 -18.55
N ILE A 94 -22.01 -11.56 -18.36
CA ILE A 94 -23.04 -10.52 -18.46
C ILE A 94 -22.99 -9.76 -19.79
N ALA A 95 -21.79 -9.47 -20.30
CA ALA A 95 -21.58 -8.51 -21.38
C ALA A 95 -20.82 -9.07 -22.60
N GLY A 96 -20.51 -10.37 -22.59
CA GLY A 96 -19.88 -11.07 -23.72
C GLY A 96 -18.35 -11.03 -23.70
N ASP A 97 -17.73 -11.80 -24.59
CA ASP A 97 -16.27 -11.99 -24.63
C ASP A 97 -15.51 -10.69 -24.98
N ASP A 98 -16.14 -9.73 -25.65
CA ASP A 98 -15.51 -8.48 -26.10
C ASP A 98 -15.04 -7.60 -24.93
N VAL A 99 -15.78 -7.58 -23.82
CA VAL A 99 -15.46 -6.78 -22.62
C VAL A 99 -14.86 -7.62 -21.50
N ARG A 100 -14.95 -8.95 -21.58
CA ARG A 100 -14.34 -9.88 -20.63
C ARG A 100 -12.85 -9.62 -20.41
N MET A 101 -12.11 -9.33 -21.50
CA MET A 101 -10.67 -9.09 -21.45
C MET A 101 -10.28 -7.89 -20.56
N LEU A 102 -11.20 -6.95 -20.28
CA LEU A 102 -10.94 -5.83 -19.38
C LEU A 102 -10.63 -6.28 -17.95
N GLY A 103 -11.15 -7.43 -17.51
CA GLY A 103 -10.82 -8.02 -16.20
C GLY A 103 -9.38 -8.53 -16.08
N LEU A 104 -8.68 -8.75 -17.20
CA LEU A 104 -7.27 -9.17 -17.17
C LEU A 104 -6.34 -8.05 -16.70
N ILE A 105 -6.71 -6.79 -16.90
CA ILE A 105 -5.91 -5.64 -16.46
C ILE A 105 -5.74 -5.63 -14.92
N PRO A 106 -6.82 -5.60 -14.11
CA PRO A 106 -6.71 -5.71 -12.66
C PRO A 106 -6.11 -7.05 -12.20
N ALA A 107 -6.37 -8.15 -12.91
CA ALA A 107 -5.77 -9.44 -12.57
C ALA A 107 -4.24 -9.40 -12.72
N GLY A 108 -3.74 -8.81 -13.82
CA GLY A 108 -2.32 -8.60 -14.07
C GLY A 108 -1.65 -7.71 -13.02
N VAL A 109 -2.33 -6.64 -12.57
CA VAL A 109 -1.86 -5.80 -11.46
C VAL A 109 -1.70 -6.61 -10.17
N GLY A 110 -2.67 -7.48 -9.87
CA GLY A 110 -2.59 -8.42 -8.75
C GLY A 110 -1.39 -9.37 -8.85
N ILE A 111 -1.18 -9.98 -10.02
CA ILE A 111 -0.02 -10.85 -10.29
C ILE A 111 1.30 -10.09 -10.11
N ALA A 112 1.42 -8.87 -10.64
CA ALA A 112 2.62 -8.06 -10.54
C ALA A 112 2.98 -7.76 -9.08
N LEU A 113 2.00 -7.41 -8.25
CA LEU A 113 2.18 -7.17 -6.82
C LEU A 113 2.63 -8.44 -6.08
N LEU A 114 2.07 -9.59 -6.42
CA LEU A 114 2.46 -10.89 -5.84
C LEU A 114 3.88 -11.30 -6.26
N LEU A 115 4.24 -11.10 -7.54
CA LEU A 115 5.58 -11.39 -8.05
C LEU A 115 6.64 -10.50 -7.42
N TYR A 116 6.38 -9.20 -7.33
CA TYR A 116 7.26 -8.25 -6.64
C TYR A 116 7.55 -8.73 -5.22
N HIS A 117 6.50 -9.13 -4.49
CA HIS A 117 6.66 -9.65 -3.14
C HIS A 117 7.44 -10.98 -3.07
N ALA A 118 7.18 -11.92 -3.99
CA ALA A 118 7.88 -13.21 -4.04
C ALA A 118 9.37 -13.07 -4.38
N ILE A 119 9.75 -12.03 -5.12
CA ILE A 119 11.15 -11.72 -5.45
C ILE A 119 11.83 -11.01 -4.27
N GLU A 120 11.17 -10.00 -3.68
CA GLU A 120 11.69 -9.25 -2.55
C GLU A 120 11.86 -10.14 -1.31
N GLY A 121 10.91 -11.06 -1.06
CA GLY A 121 11.00 -12.06 -0.01
C GLY A 121 12.21 -12.99 -0.15
N ARG A 122 12.60 -13.34 -1.39
CA ARG A 122 13.78 -14.18 -1.67
C ARG A 122 15.10 -13.43 -1.44
N LYS A 123 15.18 -12.16 -1.87
CA LYS A 123 16.39 -11.33 -1.65
C LYS A 123 16.72 -11.17 -0.17
N LEU A 124 15.70 -10.98 0.66
CA LEU A 124 15.88 -10.84 2.11
C LEU A 124 16.28 -12.16 2.80
N ALA A 125 15.75 -13.30 2.35
CA ALA A 125 16.15 -14.62 2.87
C ALA A 125 17.65 -14.90 2.62
N LEU A 126 18.17 -14.48 1.47
CA LEU A 126 19.59 -14.60 1.13
C LEU A 126 20.48 -13.73 2.03
N THR A 127 20.07 -12.50 2.32
CA THR A 127 20.81 -11.59 3.22
C THR A 127 20.81 -12.08 4.67
N SER A 128 19.69 -12.61 5.17
CA SER A 128 19.62 -13.19 6.53
C SER A 128 20.42 -14.48 6.68
N GLY A 129 20.52 -15.30 5.63
CA GLY A 129 21.40 -16.47 5.60
C GLY A 129 22.88 -16.09 5.62
N ALA A 130 23.26 -15.02 4.91
CA ALA A 130 24.63 -14.51 4.88
C ALA A 130 25.09 -13.91 6.22
N SER A 131 24.21 -13.21 6.96
CA SER A 131 24.53 -12.69 8.29
C SER A 131 24.63 -13.77 9.37
N SER A 132 24.00 -14.93 9.17
CA SER A 132 24.08 -16.06 10.10
C SER A 132 25.34 -16.93 9.90
N GLY A 133 26.05 -16.78 8.78
CA GLY A 133 27.27 -17.53 8.46
C GLY A 133 28.58 -16.82 8.83
N ALA A 134 28.52 -15.59 9.34
CA ALA A 134 29.69 -14.78 9.71
C ALA A 134 29.90 -14.68 11.23
N GLY A 135 29.47 -15.69 12.00
CA GLY A 135 29.84 -15.89 13.39
C GLY A 135 31.01 -16.86 13.49
N THR A 136 32.16 -16.35 13.90
CA THR A 136 33.48 -16.96 14.12
C THR A 136 33.45 -18.35 14.78
N PRO A 137 34.46 -19.22 14.53
CA PRO A 137 34.59 -20.50 15.20
C PRO A 137 35.03 -20.29 16.66
N SER A 138 34.37 -21.01 17.58
CA SER A 138 34.87 -21.38 18.90
C SER A 138 34.86 -22.91 18.93
N ASN A 139 35.89 -23.63 19.36
CA ASN A 139 36.97 -23.39 20.30
C ASN A 139 38.17 -24.28 19.90
#